data_AF-A0A5K7ZLT3-F1
#
_entry.id   AF-A0A5K7ZLT3-F1
#
_cell.length_a   1.000
_cell.length_b   1.000
_cell.length_c   1.000
_cell.angle_alpha   90.00
_cell.angle_beta   90.00
_cell.angle_gamma   90.00
#
_symmetry.space_group_name_H-M   'P 1'
#
loop_
_entity.id
_entity.type
_entity.pdbx_description
1 polymer ?
#
loop_
_entity_poly.entity_id
_entity_poly.type
_entity_poly.pdbx_seq_one_letter_code
_entity_poly.pdbx_strand_id
1 'polypeptide(L)'
;MPTSVQVKFLRALQENEIVRVGSTEIVKVDVRIIAATHRDLIAETAAGRFRSDLFYRLAVAVLKIPPLRERKGDIGFLIDRLLGQVNLESANEPGYKDKNLQAAKNRPVRVCRVLCPQRPPARLL
;
A
#
# COMPACT_ATOMS: atom_id res chain seq x y z
N MET A 1 14.16 1.10 8.77
CA MET A 1 14.45 -0.32 8.48
C MET A 1 15.70 -0.71 9.25
N PRO A 2 15.78 -1.89 9.88
CA PRO A 2 16.98 -2.33 10.59
C PRO A 2 18.21 -2.34 9.67
N THR A 3 19.36 -1.90 10.17
CA THR A 3 20.59 -1.77 9.38
C THR A 3 21.09 -3.11 8.82
N SER A 4 20.87 -4.21 9.56
CA SER A 4 21.24 -5.57 9.11
C SER A 4 20.54 -5.98 7.82
N VAL A 5 19.28 -5.56 7.62
CA VAL A 5 18.52 -5.83 6.39
C VAL A 5 19.03 -4.96 5.24
N GLN A 6 19.43 -3.71 5.52
CA GLN A 6 19.99 -2.79 4.50
C GLN A 6 21.22 -3.40 3.81
N VAL A 7 22.09 -4.08 4.56
CA VAL A 7 23.30 -4.73 4.02
C VAL A 7 22.96 -5.90 3.09
N LYS A 8 21.98 -6.73 3.49
CA LYS A 8 21.53 -7.87 2.66
C LYS A 8 20.90 -7.37 1.36
N PHE A 9 20.14 -6.28 1.44
CA PHE A 9 19.50 -5.68 0.27
C PHE A 9 20.53 -5.09 -0.71
N LEU A 10 21.62 -4.52 -0.19
CA LEU A 10 22.70 -4.01 -1.00
C LEU A 10 23.42 -5.13 -1.77
N ARG A 11 23.65 -6.30 -1.16
CA ARG A 11 24.17 -7.48 -1.88
C ARG A 11 23.22 -7.95 -2.98
N ALA A 12 21.92 -8.02 -2.69
CA ALA A 12 20.92 -8.38 -3.70
C ALA A 12 20.90 -7.41 -4.90
N LEU A 13 21.09 -6.10 -4.67
CA LEU A 13 21.16 -5.07 -5.71
C LEU A 13 22.50 -5.02 -6.47
N GLN A 14 23.59 -5.47 -5.85
CA GLN A 14 24.95 -5.37 -6.41
C GLN A 14 25.35 -6.64 -7.15
N GLU A 15 25.13 -7.77 -6.50
CA GLU A 15 25.62 -9.09 -6.90
C GLU A 15 24.50 -9.91 -7.56
N ASN A 16 23.24 -9.44 -7.53
CA ASN A 16 22.06 -10.19 -7.98
C ASN A 16 21.96 -11.56 -7.30
N GLU A 17 22.32 -11.58 -6.01
CA GLU A 17 22.47 -12.78 -5.21
C GLU A 17 21.71 -12.67 -3.89
N ILE A 18 21.06 -13.76 -3.49
CA ILE A 18 20.34 -13.86 -2.23
C ILE A 18 20.77 -15.10 -1.46
N VAL A 19 20.69 -15.01 -0.13
CA VAL A 19 20.94 -16.12 0.79
C VAL A 19 19.69 -16.36 1.63
N ARG A 20 19.20 -17.59 1.62
CA ARG A 20 18.04 -17.99 2.44
C ARG A 20 18.39 -17.88 3.92
N VAL A 21 17.42 -17.52 4.76
CA VAL A 21 17.65 -17.44 6.20
C VAL A 21 18.01 -18.83 6.73
N GLY A 22 19.15 -18.95 7.41
CA GLY A 22 19.65 -20.23 7.94
C GLY A 22 20.39 -21.10 6.92
N SER A 23 20.55 -20.65 5.66
CA SER A 23 21.39 -21.30 4.66
C SER A 23 22.66 -20.47 4.43
N THR A 24 23.69 -21.12 3.92
CA THR A 24 24.94 -20.48 3.45
C THR A 24 25.04 -20.49 1.92
N GLU A 25 24.06 -21.09 1.24
CA GLU A 25 24.03 -21.19 -0.21
C GLU A 25 23.63 -19.85 -0.83
N ILE A 26 24.41 -19.44 -1.81
CA ILE A 26 24.18 -18.25 -2.61
C ILE A 26 23.34 -18.63 -3.83
N VAL A 27 22.25 -17.92 -4.06
CA VAL A 27 21.35 -18.13 -5.21
C VAL A 27 21.35 -16.87 -6.08
N LYS A 28 21.71 -17.03 -7.35
CA LYS A 28 21.61 -15.95 -8.34
C LYS A 28 20.16 -15.73 -8.74
N VAL A 29 19.73 -14.47 -8.79
CA VAL A 29 18.36 -14.08 -9.10
C VAL A 29 18.37 -12.89 -10.05
N ASP A 30 17.51 -12.93 -11.07
CA ASP A 30 17.23 -11.79 -11.92
C ASP A 30 15.90 -11.16 -11.48
N VAL A 31 15.98 -10.01 -10.81
CA VAL A 31 14.82 -9.37 -10.18
C VAL A 31 14.75 -7.89 -10.50
N ARG A 32 13.55 -7.42 -10.82
CA ARG A 32 13.26 -5.99 -10.92
C ARG A 32 12.77 -5.47 -9.58
N ILE A 33 13.53 -4.55 -8.98
CA ILE A 33 13.22 -3.99 -7.66
C ILE A 33 12.46 -2.68 -7.82
N ILE A 34 11.30 -2.59 -7.15
CA ILE A 34 10.51 -1.36 -7.02
C ILE A 34 10.37 -1.08 -5.53
N ALA A 35 10.87 0.07 -5.09
CA ALA A 35 10.79 0.51 -3.70
C ALA A 35 9.82 1.70 -3.57
N ALA A 36 9.02 1.69 -2.51
CA ALA A 36 8.12 2.79 -2.16
C ALA A 36 8.26 3.12 -0.67
N THR A 37 8.28 4.41 -0.34
CA THR A 37 8.43 4.90 1.02
C THR A 37 7.62 6.19 1.20
N HIS A 38 6.98 6.34 2.36
CA HIS A 38 6.34 7.58 2.78
C HIS A 38 7.31 8.53 3.50
N ARG A 39 8.48 8.03 3.90
CA ARG A 39 9.51 8.79 4.62
C ARG A 39 10.44 9.45 3.63
N ASP A 40 10.93 10.64 3.98
CA ASP A 40 12.00 11.30 3.24
C ASP A 40 13.34 10.59 3.50
N LEU A 41 13.79 9.83 2.50
CA LEU A 41 15.04 9.08 2.58
C LEU A 41 16.27 9.99 2.64
N ILE A 42 16.20 11.22 2.13
CA ILE A 42 17.33 12.15 2.16
C ILE A 42 17.57 12.58 3.62
N ALA A 43 16.50 12.96 4.32
CA ALA A 43 16.55 13.30 5.74
C ALA A 43 16.97 12.10 6.61
N GLU A 44 16.46 10.89 6.30
CA GLU A 44 16.84 9.67 7.04
C GLU A 44 18.30 9.27 6.82
N THR A 45 18.86 9.56 5.65
CA THR A 45 20.28 9.34 5.35
C THR A 45 21.16 10.32 6.12
N ALA A 46 20.77 11.60 6.16
CA ALA A 46 21.46 12.62 6.96
C ALA A 46 21.43 12.29 8.47
N ALA A 47 20.35 11.68 8.95
CA ALA A 47 20.22 11.24 10.33
C ALA A 47 20.93 9.90 10.65
N GLY A 48 21.64 9.30 9.69
CA GLY A 48 22.38 8.04 9.88
C GLY A 48 21.50 6.79 10.07
N ARG A 49 20.18 6.91 9.91
CA ARG A 49 19.24 5.77 10.03
C ARG A 49 19.14 4.96 8.74
N PHE A 50 19.56 5.55 7.63
CA PHE A 50 19.59 4.93 6.32
C PHE A 50 20.97 5.08 5.70
N ARG A 51 21.53 3.99 5.15
CA ARG A 51 22.83 4.09 4.49
C ARG A 51 22.70 4.81 3.15
N SER A 52 23.64 5.71 2.89
CA SER A 52 23.72 6.50 1.66
C SER A 52 23.92 5.62 0.42
N ASP A 53 24.72 4.56 0.52
CA ASP A 53 24.99 3.66 -0.61
C ASP A 53 23.75 2.92 -1.11
N LEU A 54 22.86 2.49 -0.22
CA LEU A 54 21.57 1.91 -0.58
C LEU A 54 20.64 2.95 -1.21
N PHE A 55 20.65 4.18 -0.68
CA PHE A 55 19.84 5.28 -1.23
C PHE A 55 20.23 5.59 -2.67
N TYR A 56 21.52 5.78 -2.96
CA TYR A 56 21.98 6.11 -4.31
C TYR A 56 21.67 5.02 -5.35
N ARG A 57 21.59 3.74 -4.94
CA ARG A 57 21.20 2.65 -5.86
C ARG A 57 19.71 2.54 -6.08
N LEU A 58 18.89 2.89 -5.10
CA LEU A 58 17.44 2.90 -5.24
C LEU A 58 16.96 4.17 -5.97
N ALA A 59 17.64 5.29 -5.78
CA ALA A 59 17.23 6.61 -6.27
C ALA A 59 17.58 6.87 -7.75
N VAL A 60 17.69 5.82 -8.58
CA VAL A 60 17.95 5.97 -10.02
C VAL A 60 16.75 6.60 -10.74
N ALA A 61 15.53 6.15 -10.39
CA ALA A 61 14.29 6.69 -10.93
C ALA A 61 13.29 6.93 -9.80
N VAL A 62 13.17 8.18 -9.36
CA VAL A 62 12.27 8.57 -8.26
C VAL A 62 10.98 9.12 -8.82
N LEU A 63 9.88 8.39 -8.61
CA LEU A 63 8.54 8.86 -8.91
C LEU A 63 7.91 9.48 -7.66
N LYS A 64 7.69 10.80 -7.67
CA LYS A 64 6.93 11.48 -6.61
C LYS A 64 5.45 11.42 -6.92
N ILE A 65 4.69 10.74 -6.06
CA ILE A 65 3.23 10.64 -6.18
C ILE A 65 2.61 11.76 -5.33
N PRO A 66 1.92 12.75 -5.94
CA PRO A 66 1.31 13.82 -5.18
C PRO A 66 0.12 13.30 -4.36
N PRO A 67 -0.13 13.89 -3.18
CA PRO A 67 -1.26 13.50 -2.35
C PRO A 67 -2.59 13.78 -3.06
N LEU A 68 -3.62 13.03 -2.70
CA LEU A 68 -4.94 13.15 -3.32
C LEU A 68 -5.56 14.56 -3.17
N ARG A 69 -5.11 15.33 -2.16
CA ARG A 69 -5.51 16.74 -1.93
C ARG A 69 -5.13 17.66 -3.10
N GLU A 70 -4.02 17.37 -3.78
CA GLU A 70 -3.53 18.13 -4.94
C GLU A 70 -4.14 17.59 -6.25
N ARG A 71 -4.70 16.38 -6.23
CA ARG A 71 -5.31 15.68 -7.38
C ARG A 71 -6.85 15.73 -7.33
N LYS A 72 -7.43 16.94 -7.27
CA LYS A 72 -8.88 17.12 -7.10
C LYS A 72 -9.75 16.46 -8.18
N GLY A 73 -9.22 16.29 -9.40
CA GLY A 73 -9.93 15.64 -10.51
C GLY A 73 -10.06 14.11 -10.40
N ASP A 74 -9.19 13.45 -9.63
CA ASP A 74 -9.16 11.98 -9.56
C ASP A 74 -10.10 11.39 -8.51
N ILE A 75 -10.63 12.23 -7.61
CA ILE A 75 -11.48 11.80 -6.49
C ILE A 75 -12.76 11.13 -6.98
N GLY A 76 -13.41 11.69 -8.00
CA GLY A 76 -14.64 11.11 -8.56
C GLY A 76 -14.42 9.70 -9.12
N PHE A 77 -13.41 9.55 -9.98
CA PHE A 77 -13.03 8.26 -10.55
C PHE A 77 -12.67 7.21 -9.50
N LEU A 78 -11.93 7.60 -8.45
CA LEU A 78 -11.59 6.69 -7.36
C LEU A 78 -12.83 6.26 -6.59
N ILE A 79 -13.76 7.17 -6.30
CA ILE A 79 -15.01 6.85 -5.60
C ILE A 79 -15.83 5.86 -6.42
N ASP A 80 -16.03 6.12 -7.71
CA ASP A 80 -16.85 5.26 -8.56
C ASP A 80 -16.30 3.83 -8.63
N ARG A 81 -14.98 3.70 -8.79
CA ARG A 81 -14.30 2.39 -8.82
C ARG A 81 -14.37 1.67 -7.48
N LEU A 82 -14.07 2.36 -6.38
CA LEU A 82 -14.05 1.77 -5.05
C LEU A 82 -15.46 1.36 -4.59
N LEU A 83 -16.48 2.19 -4.86
CA LEU A 83 -17.86 1.85 -4.56
C LEU A 83 -18.36 0.67 -5.39
N GLY A 84 -18.00 0.63 -6.68
CA GLY A 84 -18.29 -0.53 -7.53
C GLY A 84 -17.71 -1.82 -6.95
N GLN A 85 -16.45 -1.79 -6.53
CA GLN A 85 -15.80 -2.95 -5.90
C GLN A 85 -16.49 -3.37 -4.59
N VAL A 86 -16.79 -2.42 -3.71
CA VAL A 86 -17.47 -2.70 -2.44
C VAL A 86 -18.88 -3.25 -2.65
N ASN A 87 -19.64 -2.71 -3.62
CA ASN A 87 -20.98 -3.20 -3.93
C ASN A 87 -20.95 -4.65 -4.44
N LEU A 88 -19.92 -5.02 -5.22
CA LEU A 88 -19.73 -6.39 -5.69
C LEU A 88 -19.37 -7.35 -4.55
N GLU A 89 -18.44 -6.96 -3.68
CA GLU A 89 -18.00 -7.81 -2.55
C GLU A 89 -19.14 -8.05 -1.53
N SER A 90 -19.96 -7.03 -1.27
CA SER A 90 -21.06 -7.10 -0.29
C SER A 90 -22.40 -7.54 -0.88
N ALA A 91 -22.49 -7.86 -2.18
CA ALA A 91 -23.73 -8.30 -2.83
C ALA A 91 -24.33 -9.58 -2.19
N ASN A 92 -23.49 -10.40 -1.56
CA ASN A 92 -23.89 -11.65 -0.92
C ASN A 92 -24.29 -11.49 0.56
N GLU A 93 -24.21 -10.27 1.12
CA GLU A 93 -24.63 -10.01 2.50
C GLU A 93 -26.14 -9.78 2.55
N PRO A 94 -26.91 -10.56 3.36
CA PRO A 94 -28.34 -10.37 3.48
C PRO A 94 -28.66 -8.99 4.05
N GLY A 95 -29.39 -8.18 3.27
CA GLY A 95 -29.75 -6.80 3.62
C GLY A 95 -28.83 -5.72 3.04
N TYR A 96 -27.85 -6.07 2.21
CA TYR A 96 -27.01 -5.10 1.51
C TYR A 96 -27.82 -4.24 0.53
N LYS A 97 -27.58 -2.93 0.55
CA LYS A 97 -28.11 -1.97 -0.43
C LYS A 97 -26.95 -1.26 -1.10
N ASP A 98 -27.02 -1.13 -2.41
CA ASP A 98 -25.97 -0.50 -3.19
C ASP A 98 -25.66 0.91 -2.71
N LYS A 99 -24.38 1.14 -2.44
CA LYS A 99 -23.87 2.45 -2.05
C LYS A 99 -23.60 3.23 -3.33
N ASN A 100 -24.36 4.29 -3.54
CA ASN A 100 -24.17 5.21 -4.64
C ASN A 100 -23.86 6.61 -4.08
N LEU A 101 -22.65 7.11 -4.32
CA LEU A 101 -22.26 8.49 -4.02
C LEU A 101 -22.32 9.33 -5.30
N GLN A 102 -23.52 9.54 -5.83
CA GLN A 102 -23.71 10.57 -6.85
C GLN A 102 -23.61 11.96 -6.18
N ALA A 103 -22.53 12.66 -6.52
CA ALA A 103 -22.27 14.08 -6.23
C ALA A 103 -21.86 14.44 -4.80
N ALA A 104 -20.57 14.30 -4.51
CA ALA A 104 -19.88 15.11 -3.51
C ALA A 104 -19.04 16.20 -4.20
N LYS A 105 -19.68 17.08 -5.00
CA LYS A 105 -19.13 18.44 -5.18
C LYS A 105 -19.28 19.16 -3.82
N ASN A 106 -18.25 19.12 -2.97
CA ASN A 106 -18.12 19.89 -1.72
C ASN A 106 -19.13 19.62 -0.56
N ARG A 107 -19.33 18.36 -0.13
CA ARG A 107 -19.91 18.13 1.22
C ARG A 107 -19.05 17.20 2.08
N PRO A 108 -18.96 17.44 3.41
CA PRO A 108 -18.26 16.56 4.32
C PRO A 108 -18.90 15.18 4.30
N VAL A 109 -18.05 14.16 4.17
CA VAL A 109 -18.44 12.75 4.01
C VAL A 109 -19.21 12.30 5.25
N ARG A 110 -20.55 12.25 5.17
CA ARG A 110 -21.35 11.58 6.18
C ARG A 110 -21.27 10.09 5.91
N VAL A 111 -20.48 9.39 6.72
CA VAL A 111 -20.50 7.93 6.78
C VAL A 111 -21.92 7.54 7.19
N CYS A 112 -22.69 6.96 6.26
CA CYS A 112 -23.94 6.30 6.61
C CYS A 112 -23.60 5.20 7.62
N ARG A 113 -23.96 5.44 8.88
CA ARG A 113 -23.87 4.47 9.96
C ARG A 113 -24.79 3.32 9.60
N VAL A 114 -24.21 2.23 9.08
CA VAL A 114 -24.93 0.99 8.79
C VAL A 114 -25.48 0.49 10.12
N LEU A 115 -26.79 0.68 10.33
CA LEU A 115 -27.50 0.06 11.42
C LEU A 115 -27.63 -1.43 11.04
N CYS A 116 -26.72 -2.25 11.52
CA CYS A 116 -26.82 -3.71 11.43
C CYS A 116 -27.97 -4.15 12.35
N PRO A 117 -29.08 -4.71 11.84
CA PRO A 117 -30.07 -5.34 12.70
C PRO A 117 -29.48 -6.68 13.16
N GLN A 118 -29.14 -6.73 14.45
CA GLN A 118 -28.87 -7.89 15.30
C GLN A 118 -28.98 -9.27 14.60
N ARG A 119 -27.85 -10.00 14.52
CA ARG A 119 -27.81 -11.45 14.24
C ARG A 119 -28.87 -12.17 15.09
N PRO A 120 -29.83 -12.91 14.51
CA PRO A 120 -30.54 -13.92 15.28
C PRO A 120 -29.59 -15.10 15.58
N PRO A 121 -29.72 -15.78 16.73
CA PRO A 121 -28.81 -16.83 17.14
C PRO A 121 -28.94 -18.05 16.21
N ALA A 122 -27.80 -18.62 15.84
CA ALA A 122 -27.69 -19.84 15.08
C ALA A 122 -28.53 -20.96 15.74
N ARG A 123 -29.49 -21.50 14.99
CA ARG A 123 -30.25 -22.69 15.39
C ARG A 123 -29.33 -23.89 15.14
N LEU A 124 -28.85 -24.52 16.22
CA LEU A 124 -28.29 -25.87 16.17
C LEU A 124 -29.41 -26.85 15.84
N LEU A 125 -29.24 -27.62 14.78
CA LEU A 125 -29.74 -28.98 14.62
C LEU A 125 -28.63 -29.80 13.97
#